data_AF-A0A7K2ZDT1-F1
#
_entry.id   AF-A0A7K2ZDT1-F1
#
_cell.length_a   1.000
_cell.length_b   1.000
_cell.length_c   1.000
_cell.angle_alpha   90.00
_cell.angle_beta   90.00
_cell.angle_gamma   90.00
#
_symmetry.space_group_name_H-M   'P 1'
#
loop_
_entity.id
_entity.type
_entity.pdbx_description
1 polymer ?
#
loop_
_entity_poly.entity_id
_entity_poly.type
_entity_poly.pdbx_seq_one_letter_code
_entity_poly.pdbx_strand_id
1 'polypeptide(L)'
;RDQPLVAVYRGEPLRRELALIATEHGGLAGLPLRLLTGELDLARVDAGPYAAFDCDTWDDIAAARARIREHGAVLDEWITSVKNELGIELDVDTDVLLDLARDAAHGVARPAAPLTTFLVGYAATRASAGAGPEEAAAAVAEAA
;
A
#
# COMPACT_ATOMS: atom_id res chain seq x y z
N ARG A 1 6.32 -17.29 15.38
CA ARG A 1 6.04 -16.69 16.70
C ARG A 1 4.53 -16.67 16.86
N ASP A 2 3.99 -17.05 18.02
CA ASP A 2 2.54 -16.99 18.23
C ASP A 2 2.10 -15.51 18.26
N GLN A 3 1.02 -15.18 17.56
CA GLN A 3 0.44 -13.83 17.54
C GLN A 3 -0.96 -13.86 18.18
N PRO A 4 -1.08 -13.67 19.51
CA PRO A 4 -2.36 -13.77 20.21
C PRO A 4 -3.34 -12.63 19.86
N LEU A 5 -2.84 -11.55 19.26
CA LEU A 5 -3.67 -10.43 18.77
C LEU A 5 -4.38 -10.75 17.44
N VAL A 6 -3.93 -11.79 16.73
CA VAL A 6 -4.51 -12.26 15.46
C VAL A 6 -5.03 -13.68 15.70
N ALA A 7 -6.12 -13.79 16.44
CA ALA A 7 -6.71 -15.05 16.84
C ALA A 7 -8.23 -14.93 17.01
N VAL A 8 -8.90 -16.08 17.02
CA VAL A 8 -10.33 -16.18 17.31
C VAL A 8 -10.52 -16.85 18.66
N TYR A 9 -11.20 -16.15 19.57
CA TYR A 9 -11.46 -16.64 20.93
C TYR A 9 -12.95 -16.89 21.12
N ARG A 10 -13.28 -17.93 21.92
CA ARG A 10 -14.65 -18.12 22.40
C ARG A 10 -14.96 -17.06 23.45
N GLY A 11 -16.05 -16.31 23.24
CA GLY A 11 -16.36 -15.13 24.04
C GLY A 11 -16.63 -15.40 25.52
N GLU A 12 -17.26 -16.52 25.88
CA GLU A 12 -17.53 -16.85 27.28
C GLU A 12 -16.25 -17.20 28.07
N PRO A 13 -15.42 -18.19 27.65
CA PRO A 13 -14.14 -18.46 28.31
C PRO A 13 -13.24 -17.23 28.40
N LEU A 14 -13.14 -16.45 27.31
CA LEU A 14 -12.33 -15.24 27.26
C LEU A 14 -12.72 -14.24 28.36
N ARG A 15 -14.02 -13.95 28.50
CA ARG A 15 -14.51 -12.99 29.51
C ARG A 15 -14.32 -13.52 30.93
N ARG A 16 -14.48 -14.84 31.15
CA ARG A 16 -14.27 -15.46 32.45
C ARG A 16 -12.82 -15.29 32.91
N GLU A 17 -11.85 -15.65 32.07
CA GLU A 17 -10.43 -15.56 32.44
C GLU A 17 -9.99 -14.10 32.62
N LEU A 18 -10.47 -13.18 31.77
CA LEU A 18 -10.22 -11.75 31.96
C LEU A 18 -10.76 -11.22 33.30
N ALA A 19 -11.94 -11.66 33.73
CA ALA A 19 -12.50 -11.26 35.02
C ALA A 19 -11.68 -11.81 36.20
N LEU A 20 -11.18 -13.05 36.10
CA LEU A 20 -10.32 -13.66 37.11
C LEU A 20 -8.99 -12.91 37.24
N ILE A 21 -8.32 -12.64 36.11
CA ILE A 21 -7.06 -11.87 36.06
C ILE A 21 -7.28 -10.46 36.63
N ALA A 22 -8.36 -9.79 36.26
CA ALA A 22 -8.68 -8.46 36.79
C ALA A 22 -8.90 -8.47 38.30
N THR A 23 -9.51 -9.53 38.83
CA THR A 23 -9.74 -9.70 40.28
C THR A 23 -8.43 -9.93 41.02
N GLU A 24 -7.52 -10.74 40.46
CA GLU A 24 -6.22 -11.06 41.04
C GLU A 24 -5.27 -9.86 41.05
N HIS A 25 -5.23 -9.10 39.95
CA HIS A 25 -4.25 -8.03 39.75
C HIS A 25 -4.81 -6.62 39.97
N GLY A 26 -6.09 -6.49 40.35
CA GLY A 26 -6.74 -5.19 40.57
C GLY A 26 -7.06 -4.41 39.29
N GLY A 27 -6.92 -5.03 38.11
CA GLY A 27 -7.18 -4.44 36.81
C GLY A 27 -6.49 -5.20 35.68
N LEU A 28 -6.69 -4.76 34.44
CA LEU A 28 -6.08 -5.36 33.24
C LEU A 28 -5.00 -4.48 32.59
N ALA A 29 -4.94 -3.19 32.95
CA ALA A 29 -4.05 -2.23 32.31
C ALA A 29 -2.58 -2.56 32.60
N GLY A 30 -1.74 -2.55 31.56
CA GLY A 30 -0.31 -2.84 31.68
C GLY A 30 0.05 -4.31 31.89
N LEU A 31 -0.94 -5.22 31.93
CA LEU A 31 -0.69 -6.65 32.07
C LEU A 31 -0.32 -7.30 30.74
N PRO A 32 0.57 -8.31 30.74
CA PRO A 32 0.91 -9.02 29.52
C PRO A 32 -0.19 -10.01 29.15
N LEU A 33 -0.54 -10.07 27.86
CA LEU A 33 -1.54 -11.02 27.33
C LEU A 33 -1.24 -12.49 27.62
N ARG A 34 0.02 -12.84 27.93
CA ARG A 34 0.42 -14.21 28.28
C ARG A 34 -0.32 -14.76 29.50
N LEU A 35 -0.80 -13.90 30.40
CA LEU A 35 -1.61 -14.32 31.54
C LEU A 35 -2.92 -14.93 31.02
N LEU A 36 -3.60 -14.24 30.11
CA LEU A 36 -4.81 -14.74 29.50
C LEU A 36 -4.56 -16.00 28.65
N THR A 37 -3.55 -15.98 27.79
CA THR A 37 -3.30 -17.13 26.90
C THR A 37 -2.78 -18.37 27.63
N GLY A 38 -2.28 -18.21 28.86
CA GLY A 38 -1.91 -19.33 29.73
C GLY A 38 -3.11 -20.06 30.33
N GLU A 39 -4.21 -19.34 30.57
CA GLU A 39 -5.44 -19.89 31.15
C GLU A 39 -6.41 -20.48 30.11
N LEU A 40 -6.16 -20.23 28.83
CA LEU A 40 -6.99 -20.73 27.72
C LEU A 40 -6.37 -21.99 27.09
N ASP A 41 -7.23 -22.94 26.73
CA ASP A 41 -6.86 -24.04 25.85
C ASP A 41 -6.84 -23.55 24.39
N LEU A 42 -5.65 -23.45 23.80
CA LEU A 42 -5.42 -22.83 22.50
C LEU A 42 -5.01 -23.85 21.45
N ALA A 43 -5.71 -23.82 20.30
CA ALA A 43 -5.29 -24.53 19.09
C ALA A 43 -4.45 -23.60 18.21
N ARG A 44 -3.22 -24.02 17.89
CA ARG A 44 -2.33 -23.27 16.98
C ARG A 44 -2.75 -23.49 15.53
N VAL A 45 -2.84 -22.40 14.77
CA VAL A 45 -3.07 -22.42 13.33
C VAL A 45 -1.80 -21.96 12.63
N ASP A 46 -1.29 -22.77 11.70
CA ASP A 46 -0.17 -22.36 10.86
C ASP A 46 -0.66 -21.33 9.85
N ALA A 47 -0.26 -20.09 10.08
CA ALA A 47 -0.47 -18.98 9.17
C ALA A 47 0.90 -18.66 8.60
N GLY A 48 1.04 -18.76 7.27
CA GLY A 48 2.33 -18.58 6.59
C GLY A 48 3.09 -17.32 7.03
N PRO A 49 4.38 -17.21 6.71
CA PRO A 49 5.34 -16.35 7.42
C PRO A 49 4.98 -14.85 7.52
N TYR A 50 4.07 -14.36 6.68
CA TYR A 50 3.66 -12.96 6.61
C TYR A 50 2.21 -12.69 7.03
N ALA A 51 1.44 -13.72 7.39
CA ALA A 51 0.02 -13.58 7.70
C ALA A 51 -0.25 -12.73 8.95
N ALA A 52 0.74 -12.66 9.85
CA ALA A 52 0.70 -11.86 11.06
C ALA A 52 2.01 -11.07 11.25
N PHE A 53 2.63 -10.65 10.12
CA PHE A 53 3.83 -9.83 10.14
C PHE A 53 3.55 -8.51 10.87
N ASP A 54 4.36 -8.20 11.88
CA ASP A 54 4.24 -7.00 12.69
C ASP A 54 5.43 -6.07 12.43
N CYS A 55 5.19 -4.76 12.52
CA CYS A 55 6.21 -3.75 12.25
C CYS A 55 6.71 -3.13 13.56
N ASP A 56 7.69 -3.78 14.18
CA ASP A 56 8.30 -3.32 15.44
C ASP A 56 9.46 -2.34 15.19
N THR A 57 10.08 -2.40 14.02
CA THR A 57 11.27 -1.62 13.65
C THR A 57 11.11 -0.88 12.33
N TRP A 58 11.99 0.08 12.08
CA TRP A 58 12.06 0.76 10.78
C TRP A 58 12.39 -0.20 9.62
N ASP A 59 13.18 -1.24 9.89
CA ASP A 59 13.49 -2.27 8.90
C ASP A 59 12.25 -3.11 8.56
N ASP A 60 11.40 -3.40 9.55
CA ASP A 60 10.13 -4.09 9.31
C ASP A 60 9.19 -3.25 8.43
N ILE A 61 9.14 -1.93 8.65
CA ILE A 61 8.38 -1.00 7.80
C ILE A 61 8.94 -1.01 6.37
N ALA A 62 10.27 -1.00 6.21
CA ALA A 62 10.89 -1.05 4.89
C ALA A 62 10.54 -2.37 4.15
N ALA A 63 10.61 -3.50 4.86
CA ALA A 63 10.23 -4.82 4.34
C ALA A 63 8.73 -4.90 3.96
N ALA A 64 7.84 -4.41 4.82
CA ALA A 64 6.41 -4.34 4.54
C ALA A 64 6.11 -3.47 3.31
N ARG A 65 6.77 -2.31 3.19
CA ARG A 65 6.64 -1.43 2.01
C ARG A 65 7.17 -2.06 0.74
N ALA A 66 8.28 -2.81 0.80
CA ALA A 66 8.79 -3.56 -0.34
C ALA A 66 7.75 -4.57 -0.82
N ARG A 67 7.14 -5.34 0.10
CA ARG A 67 6.07 -6.31 -0.23
C ARG A 67 4.79 -5.67 -0.77
N ILE A 68 4.39 -4.50 -0.24
CA ILE A 68 3.26 -3.74 -0.80
C ILE A 68 3.61 -3.25 -2.21
N ARG A 69 4.83 -2.76 -2.43
CA ARG A 69 5.30 -2.33 -3.77
C ARG A 69 5.49 -3.48 -4.75
N GLU A 70 5.79 -4.70 -4.29
CA GLU A 70 5.76 -5.91 -5.11
C GLU A 70 4.36 -6.23 -5.64
N HIS A 71 3.30 -5.59 -5.12
CA HIS A 71 2.00 -5.51 -5.81
C HIS A 71 2.04 -4.54 -7.02
N GLY A 72 3.21 -4.22 -7.58
CA GLY A 72 3.34 -3.59 -8.91
C GLY A 72 2.54 -4.33 -9.98
N ALA A 73 2.39 -5.66 -9.81
CA ALA A 73 1.45 -6.47 -10.60
C ALA A 73 0.02 -5.92 -10.61
N VAL A 74 -0.46 -5.31 -9.52
CA VAL A 74 -1.81 -4.69 -9.46
C VAL A 74 -1.88 -3.44 -10.32
N LEU A 75 -0.80 -2.66 -10.40
CA LEU A 75 -0.76 -1.48 -11.27
C LEU A 75 -0.67 -1.91 -12.74
N ASP A 76 0.13 -2.91 -13.05
CA ASP A 76 0.27 -3.46 -14.40
C ASP A 76 -1.04 -4.11 -14.88
N GLU A 77 -1.69 -4.89 -14.03
CA GLU A 77 -3.03 -5.46 -14.27
C GLU A 77 -4.08 -4.38 -14.46
N TRP A 78 -4.07 -3.33 -13.62
CA TRP A 78 -4.98 -2.20 -13.74
C TRP A 78 -4.78 -1.45 -15.07
N ILE A 79 -3.54 -1.13 -15.43
CA ILE A 79 -3.20 -0.46 -16.69
C ILE A 79 -3.60 -1.32 -17.88
N THR A 80 -3.34 -2.63 -17.83
CA THR A 80 -3.75 -3.57 -18.87
C THR A 80 -5.28 -3.58 -19.02
N SER A 81 -6.03 -3.63 -17.92
CA SER A 81 -7.49 -3.57 -17.94
C SER A 81 -8.01 -2.27 -18.55
N VAL A 82 -7.45 -1.11 -18.16
CA VAL A 82 -7.87 0.20 -18.68
C VAL A 82 -7.52 0.35 -20.16
N LYS A 83 -6.35 -0.12 -20.61
CA LYS A 83 -5.97 -0.14 -22.04
C LYS A 83 -6.98 -0.94 -22.86
N ASN A 84 -7.35 -2.13 -22.38
CA ASN A 84 -8.31 -2.98 -23.06
C ASN A 84 -9.70 -2.34 -23.16
N GLU A 85 -10.19 -1.72 -22.07
CA GLU A 85 -11.50 -1.07 -22.06
C GLU A 85 -11.55 0.16 -22.99
N LEU A 86 -10.45 0.91 -23.08
CA LEU A 86 -10.35 2.09 -23.93
C LEU A 86 -9.88 1.78 -25.37
N GLY A 87 -9.55 0.53 -25.69
CA GLY A 87 -9.03 0.13 -27.00
C GLY A 87 -7.66 0.75 -27.33
N ILE A 88 -6.80 0.91 -26.33
CA ILE A 88 -5.49 1.55 -26.46
C ILE A 88 -4.40 0.50 -26.69
N GLU A 89 -3.88 0.44 -27.92
CA GLU A 89 -2.71 -0.35 -28.30
C GLU A 89 -1.46 0.52 -28.25
N LEU A 90 -1.03 0.89 -27.05
CA LEU A 90 0.18 1.68 -26.81
C LEU A 90 1.07 0.98 -25.78
N ASP A 91 2.33 0.79 -26.11
CA ASP A 91 3.34 0.42 -25.13
C ASP A 91 3.74 1.68 -24.35
N VAL A 92 3.50 1.67 -23.04
CA VAL A 92 3.65 2.85 -22.19
C VAL A 92 4.73 2.54 -21.17
N ASP A 93 5.79 3.33 -21.18
CA ASP A 93 6.78 3.30 -20.09
C ASP A 93 6.15 3.97 -18.85
N THR A 94 5.62 3.14 -17.97
CA THR A 94 4.89 3.57 -16.78
C THR A 94 5.81 4.21 -15.75
N ASP A 95 7.05 3.73 -15.64
CA ASP A 95 8.03 4.25 -14.68
C ASP A 95 8.39 5.71 -15.02
N VAL A 96 8.61 6.02 -16.30
CA VAL A 96 8.87 7.39 -16.75
C VAL A 96 7.70 8.32 -16.46
N LEU A 97 6.45 7.89 -16.69
CA LEU A 97 5.28 8.72 -16.40
C LEU A 97 5.08 8.95 -14.90
N LEU A 98 5.33 7.93 -14.07
CA LEU A 98 5.21 8.03 -12.62
C LEU A 98 6.32 8.88 -12.00
N ASP A 99 7.53 8.82 -12.54
CA ASP A 99 8.63 9.68 -12.12
C ASP A 99 8.36 11.15 -12.49
N LEU A 100 7.84 11.44 -13.70
CA LEU A 100 7.39 12.79 -14.07
C LEU A 100 6.30 13.31 -13.13
N ALA A 101 5.29 12.49 -12.83
CA ALA A 101 4.24 12.85 -11.89
C ALA A 101 4.78 13.10 -10.48
N ARG A 102 5.73 12.26 -10.03
CA ARG A 102 6.40 12.39 -8.74
C ARG A 102 7.16 13.71 -8.64
N ASP A 103 7.91 14.06 -9.67
CA ASP A 103 8.69 15.30 -9.72
C ASP A 103 7.77 16.51 -9.68
N ALA A 104 6.68 16.52 -10.44
CA ALA A 104 5.68 17.60 -10.38
C ALA A 104 5.01 17.71 -9.00
N ALA A 105 4.64 16.57 -8.39
CA ALA A 105 4.01 16.56 -7.07
C ALA A 105 4.91 17.08 -5.95
N HIS A 106 6.22 16.81 -6.05
CA HIS A 106 7.20 17.26 -5.06
C HIS A 106 7.72 18.67 -5.33
N GLY A 107 7.90 19.04 -6.61
CA GLY A 107 8.44 20.33 -7.03
C GLY A 107 7.43 21.47 -7.01
N VAL A 108 6.15 21.19 -7.29
CA VAL A 108 5.08 22.20 -7.35
C VAL A 108 4.09 22.03 -6.20
N ALA A 109 3.24 21.01 -6.29
CA ALA A 109 2.26 20.64 -5.28
C ALA A 109 1.64 19.29 -5.66
N ARG A 110 1.10 18.55 -4.69
CA ARG A 110 0.47 17.23 -4.95
C ARG A 110 -0.54 17.21 -6.12
N PRO A 111 -1.40 18.22 -6.33
CA PRO A 111 -2.31 18.24 -7.49
C PRO A 111 -1.61 18.36 -8.86
N ALA A 112 -0.33 18.74 -8.92
CA ALA A 112 0.39 18.90 -10.18
C ALA A 112 0.64 17.55 -10.88
N ALA A 113 0.82 16.45 -10.15
CA ALA A 113 1.01 15.11 -10.74
C ALA A 113 -0.01 14.73 -11.84
N PRO A 114 -1.33 14.73 -11.56
CA PRO A 114 -2.33 14.40 -12.59
C PRO A 114 -2.48 15.49 -13.66
N LEU A 115 -2.23 16.76 -13.35
CA LEU A 115 -2.34 17.86 -14.32
C LEU A 115 -1.21 17.83 -15.35
N THR A 116 0.02 17.62 -14.89
CA THR A 116 1.22 17.52 -15.75
C THR A 116 1.11 16.33 -16.70
N THR A 117 0.76 15.14 -16.19
CA THR A 117 0.62 13.93 -17.02
C THR A 117 -0.49 14.07 -18.09
N PHE A 118 -1.61 14.71 -17.76
CA PHE A 118 -2.65 15.03 -18.75
C PHE A 118 -2.16 15.98 -19.84
N LEU A 119 -1.49 17.08 -19.47
CA LEU A 119 -1.00 18.09 -20.40
C LEU A 119 0.09 17.54 -21.34
N VAL A 120 1.00 16.72 -20.81
CA VAL A 120 2.03 16.02 -21.59
C VAL A 120 1.39 15.08 -22.62
N GLY A 121 0.41 14.28 -22.20
CA GLY A 121 -0.32 13.40 -23.12
C GLY A 121 -1.08 14.17 -24.21
N TYR A 122 -1.69 15.31 -23.85
CA TYR A 122 -2.35 16.20 -24.80
C TYR A 122 -1.36 16.82 -25.81
N ALA A 123 -0.20 17.29 -25.35
CA ALA A 123 0.85 17.84 -26.19
C ALA A 123 1.43 16.78 -27.15
N ALA A 124 1.69 15.56 -26.66
CA ALA A 124 2.17 14.45 -27.47
C ALA A 124 1.18 14.08 -28.59
N THR A 125 -0.13 14.13 -28.31
CA THR A 125 -1.18 13.91 -29.31
C THR A 125 -1.17 15.01 -30.38
N ARG A 126 -0.99 16.28 -29.98
CA ARG A 126 -0.85 17.39 -30.94
C ARG A 126 0.40 17.22 -31.82
N ALA A 127 1.52 16.77 -31.26
CA ALA A 127 2.73 16.53 -32.02
C ALA A 127 2.57 15.40 -33.04
N SER A 128 1.95 14.29 -32.62
CA SER A 128 1.66 13.17 -33.51
C SER A 128 0.69 13.55 -34.65
N ALA A 129 -0.12 14.59 -34.48
CA ALA A 129 -1.00 15.16 -35.50
C ALA A 129 -0.32 16.21 -36.42
N GLY A 130 1.00 16.37 -36.34
CA GLY A 130 1.79 17.25 -37.23
C GLY A 130 2.40 18.49 -36.57
N ALA A 131 2.32 18.65 -35.25
CA ALA A 131 3.18 19.58 -34.52
C ALA A 131 4.54 18.91 -34.25
N GLY A 132 5.66 19.62 -34.26
CA GLY A 132 6.98 18.97 -34.13
C GLY A 132 7.18 18.30 -32.76
N PRO A 133 7.99 17.23 -32.64
CA PRO A 133 8.40 16.68 -31.34
C PRO A 133 9.02 17.73 -30.41
N GLU A 134 9.71 18.71 -30.99
CA GLU A 134 10.28 19.87 -30.29
C GLU A 134 9.21 20.82 -29.73
N GLU A 135 8.07 20.99 -30.40
CA GLU A 135 6.96 21.82 -29.91
C GLU A 135 6.25 21.16 -28.71
N ALA A 136 6.10 19.84 -28.72
CA ALA A 136 5.60 19.11 -27.55
C ALA A 136 6.60 19.14 -26.38
N ALA A 137 7.88 18.92 -26.64
CA ALA A 137 8.92 19.01 -25.61
C ALA A 137 9.02 20.42 -25.00
N ALA A 138 8.92 21.46 -25.82
CA ALA A 138 8.90 22.86 -25.35
C ALA A 138 7.65 23.17 -24.51
N ALA A 139 6.46 22.71 -24.93
CA ALA A 139 5.23 22.90 -24.16
C ALA A 139 5.25 22.22 -22.79
N VAL A 140 5.92 21.06 -22.69
CA VAL A 140 6.12 20.35 -21.41
C VAL A 140 7.15 21.09 -20.55
N ALA A 141 8.25 21.57 -21.13
CA ALA A 141 9.29 22.30 -20.42
C ALA A 141 8.83 23.69 -19.92
N GLU A 142 7.90 24.35 -20.62
CA GLU A 142 7.30 25.62 -20.19
C GLU A 142 6.27 25.43 -19.07
N ALA A 143 5.69 24.24 -18.96
CA ALA A 143 4.69 23.91 -17.94
C ALA A 143 5.28 23.35 -16.63
N ALA A 144 6.59 23.03 -16.60
CA ALA A 144 7.32 22.52 -15.44
C ALA A 144 8.04 23.67 -14.69
#